data_AF-A0A8I1QQU0-F1
#
_entry.id   AF-A0A8I1QQU0-F1
#
_cell.length_a   1.000
_cell.length_b   1.000
_cell.length_c   1.000
_cell.angle_alpha   90.00
_cell.angle_beta   90.00
_cell.angle_gamma   90.00
#
_symmetry.space_group_name_H-M   'P 1'
#
loop_
_entity.id
_entity.type
_entity.pdbx_description
1 polymer ?
#
loop_
_entity_poly.entity_id
_entity_poly.type
_entity_poly.pdbx_seq_one_letter_code
_entity_poly.pdbx_strand_id
1 'polypeptide(L)'
;MDHLPLRLNPGEDLRAALQSAAREHHQRAAFVVAGIGSLVDARLRLAAAEDVLLVPGPSEILTLSGSLGMDHAHLHMSVADAQGRVWGGHVMAGCCVRTTAELLIAWLPDWDFAREPDAATGYLELVVRPRGT
;
A
#
# COMPACT_ATOMS: atom_id res chain seq x y z
N MET A 1 -15.33 -7.38 -12.00
CA MET A 1 -14.32 -6.90 -11.04
C MET A 1 -13.04 -7.59 -11.45
N ASP A 2 -12.10 -6.83 -12.00
CA ASP A 2 -10.88 -7.41 -12.54
C ASP A 2 -9.84 -7.50 -11.43
N HIS A 3 -9.03 -8.55 -11.44
CA HIS A 3 -8.04 -8.80 -10.40
C HIS A 3 -6.65 -8.96 -11.04
N LEU A 4 -5.62 -8.43 -10.38
CA LEU A 4 -4.23 -8.63 -10.77
C LEU A 4 -3.47 -9.32 -9.64
N PRO A 5 -3.02 -10.57 -9.83
CA PRO A 5 -1.95 -11.13 -9.02
C PRO A 5 -0.62 -10.47 -9.44
N LEU A 6 0.13 -9.98 -8.46
CA LEU A 6 1.41 -9.31 -8.65
C LEU A 6 2.45 -9.89 -7.70
N ARG A 7 3.63 -10.24 -8.22
CA ARG A 7 4.79 -10.61 -7.41
C ARG A 7 5.86 -9.54 -7.56
N LEU A 8 6.36 -9.04 -6.44
CA LEU A 8 7.54 -8.18 -6.37
C LEU A 8 8.78 -9.00 -5.95
N ASN A 9 9.92 -8.61 -6.50
CA ASN A 9 11.23 -9.23 -6.33
C ASN A 9 12.07 -8.48 -5.28
N PRO A 10 13.16 -9.09 -4.78
CA PRO A 10 14.06 -8.43 -3.85
C PRO A 10 14.54 -7.06 -4.32
N GLY A 11 14.54 -6.08 -3.41
CA GLY A 11 14.99 -4.71 -3.66
C GLY A 11 13.92 -3.77 -4.20
N GLU A 12 12.78 -4.28 -4.67
CA GLU A 12 11.67 -3.43 -5.13
C GLU A 12 11.00 -2.72 -3.94
N ASP A 13 10.73 -1.42 -4.08
CA ASP A 13 9.94 -0.67 -3.10
C ASP A 13 8.46 -0.96 -3.29
N LEU A 14 7.82 -1.45 -2.22
CA LEU A 14 6.42 -1.90 -2.24
C LEU A 14 5.46 -0.82 -2.75
N ARG A 15 5.63 0.42 -2.29
CA ARG A 15 4.73 1.53 -2.59
C ARG A 15 4.92 1.99 -4.04
N ALA A 16 6.16 2.17 -4.45
CA ALA A 16 6.50 2.57 -5.81
C ALA A 16 6.05 1.53 -6.84
N ALA A 17 6.27 0.24 -6.59
CA ALA A 17 5.87 -0.83 -7.49
C ALA A 17 4.34 -0.94 -7.66
N LEU A 18 3.58 -0.82 -6.56
CA LEU A 18 2.11 -0.77 -6.63
C LEU A 18 1.60 0.43 -7.42
N GLN A 19 2.20 1.61 -7.25
CA GLN A 19 1.85 2.79 -8.04
C GLN A 19 2.23 2.63 -9.52
N SER A 20 3.36 1.96 -9.83
CA SER A 20 3.74 1.62 -11.20
C SER A 20 2.70 0.72 -11.86
N ALA A 21 2.28 -0.35 -11.18
CA ALA A 21 1.24 -1.25 -11.66
C ALA A 21 -0.06 -0.50 -11.96
N ALA A 22 -0.49 0.41 -11.08
CA ALA A 22 -1.68 1.23 -11.35
C ALA A 22 -1.52 2.12 -12.60
N ARG A 23 -0.33 2.70 -12.83
CA ARG A 23 -0.04 3.53 -14.01
C ARG A 23 0.02 2.71 -15.29
N GLU A 24 0.69 1.57 -15.27
CA GLU A 24 0.82 0.65 -16.41
C GLU A 24 -0.53 0.11 -16.88
N HIS A 25 -1.43 -0.18 -15.93
CA HIS A 25 -2.79 -0.63 -16.24
C HIS A 25 -3.80 0.52 -16.46
N HIS A 26 -3.35 1.78 -16.36
CA HIS A 26 -4.19 2.98 -16.46
C HIS A 26 -5.38 2.98 -15.48
N GLN A 27 -5.17 2.47 -14.27
CA GLN A 27 -6.21 2.31 -13.26
C GLN A 27 -6.22 3.45 -12.25
N ARG A 28 -7.39 4.08 -12.12
CA ARG A 28 -7.62 5.22 -11.21
C ARG A 28 -8.24 4.84 -9.88
N ALA A 29 -8.83 3.64 -9.79
CA ALA A 29 -9.44 3.13 -8.57
C ALA A 29 -9.13 1.63 -8.41
N ALA A 30 -8.55 1.30 -7.27
CA ALA A 30 -8.21 -0.07 -6.91
C ALA A 30 -8.09 -0.23 -5.40
N PHE A 31 -8.15 -1.48 -4.95
CA PHE A 31 -7.70 -1.87 -3.62
C PHE A 31 -6.67 -2.99 -3.71
N VAL A 32 -5.62 -2.90 -2.89
CA VAL A 32 -4.85 -4.08 -2.50
C VAL A 32 -5.71 -4.83 -1.49
N VAL A 33 -6.18 -6.01 -1.88
CA VAL A 33 -7.11 -6.83 -1.08
C VAL A 33 -6.39 -7.90 -0.29
N ALA A 34 -5.20 -8.29 -0.72
CA ALA A 34 -4.30 -9.15 0.03
C ALA A 34 -2.84 -8.85 -0.34
N GLY A 35 -1.95 -8.98 0.63
CA GLY A 35 -0.52 -8.95 0.39
C GLY A 35 0.24 -9.60 1.53
N ILE A 36 1.17 -10.49 1.18
CA ILE A 36 2.10 -11.18 2.07
C ILE A 36 3.50 -11.13 1.48
N GLY A 37 4.52 -11.44 2.27
CA GLY A 37 5.91 -11.45 1.79
C GLY A 37 6.88 -11.05 2.86
N SER A 38 8.02 -10.48 2.47
CA SER A 38 9.02 -10.03 3.42
C SER A 38 9.70 -8.74 3.02
N LEU A 39 10.12 -7.95 4.02
CA LEU A 39 10.81 -6.69 3.85
C LEU A 39 12.16 -6.69 4.57
N VAL A 40 13.02 -5.75 4.18
CA VAL A 40 14.14 -5.25 5.00
C VAL A 40 13.76 -3.84 5.44
N ASP A 41 13.97 -3.52 6.73
CA ASP A 41 13.84 -2.17 7.27
C ASP A 41 12.45 -1.56 7.01
N ALA A 42 11.40 -2.20 7.53
CA ALA A 42 10.03 -1.73 7.31
C ALA A 42 9.82 -0.34 7.93
N ARG A 43 9.13 0.54 7.18
CA ARG A 43 8.90 1.94 7.55
C ARG A 43 7.40 2.21 7.69
N LEU A 44 6.97 2.47 8.92
CA LEU A 44 5.57 2.63 9.27
C LEU A 44 5.36 3.97 9.97
N ARG A 45 4.32 4.72 9.59
CA ARG A 45 3.84 5.83 10.42
C ARG A 45 2.72 5.33 11.32
N LEU A 46 2.91 5.49 12.63
CA LEU A 46 1.94 5.03 13.63
C LEU A 46 0.73 5.97 13.71
N ALA A 47 -0.32 5.53 14.40
CA ALA A 47 -1.52 6.34 14.62
C ALA A 47 -1.15 7.67 15.31
N ALA A 48 -1.58 8.79 14.72
CA ALA A 48 -1.31 10.15 15.18
C ALA A 48 0.18 10.53 15.31
N ALA A 49 1.11 9.70 14.81
CA ALA A 49 2.53 10.02 14.81
C ALA A 49 2.89 10.87 13.60
N GLU A 50 3.73 11.87 13.79
CA GLU A 50 4.37 12.61 12.71
C GLU A 50 5.58 11.84 12.16
N ASP A 51 6.33 11.21 13.06
CA ASP A 51 7.53 10.46 12.75
C ASP A 51 7.26 9.06 12.20
N VAL A 52 8.21 8.59 11.38
CA VAL A 52 8.22 7.24 10.83
C VAL A 52 8.95 6.32 11.80
N LEU A 53 8.27 5.27 12.24
CA LEU A 53 8.88 4.13 12.90
C LEU A 53 9.67 3.30 11.89
N LEU A 54 10.94 3.07 12.19
CA LEU A 54 11.76 2.05 11.53
C LEU A 54 11.69 0.75 12.33
N VAL A 55 11.27 -0.33 11.67
CA VAL A 55 11.40 -1.71 12.18
C VAL A 55 12.63 -2.31 11.49
N PRO A 56 13.81 -2.31 12.16
CA PRO A 56 15.07 -2.63 11.52
C PRO A 56 15.20 -4.13 11.22
N GLY A 57 15.91 -4.44 10.14
CA GLY A 57 16.23 -5.81 9.74
C GLY A 57 15.09 -6.53 9.02
N PRO A 58 15.14 -7.88 8.97
CA PRO A 58 14.16 -8.67 8.24
C PRO A 58 12.80 -8.68 8.96
N SER A 59 11.74 -8.55 8.19
CA SER A 59 10.37 -8.73 8.66
C SER A 59 9.52 -9.52 7.67
N GLU A 60 8.47 -10.18 8.17
CA GLU A 60 7.43 -10.83 7.37
C GLU A 60 6.21 -9.91 7.29
N ILE A 61 5.71 -9.65 6.08
CA ILE A 61 4.43 -8.97 5.84
C ILE A 61 3.32 -9.97 6.14
N LEU A 62 2.57 -9.71 7.21
CA LEU A 62 1.43 -10.55 7.59
C LEU A 62 0.15 -10.11 6.87
N THR A 63 -0.02 -8.80 6.71
CA THR A 63 -1.12 -8.20 5.97
C THR A 63 -0.66 -6.93 5.28
N LEU A 64 -1.17 -6.68 4.08
CA LEU A 64 -1.08 -5.41 3.37
C LEU A 64 -2.44 -5.15 2.70
N SER A 65 -3.00 -3.98 2.94
CA SER A 65 -4.24 -3.56 2.29
C SER A 65 -4.31 -2.05 2.16
N GLY A 66 -5.11 -1.57 1.21
CA GLY A 66 -5.38 -0.16 1.06
C GLY A 66 -5.84 0.24 -0.32
N SER A 67 -6.25 1.49 -0.48
CA SER A 67 -6.68 2.05 -1.77
C SER A 67 -5.48 2.50 -2.59
N LEU A 68 -5.57 2.30 -3.90
CA LEU A 68 -4.51 2.58 -4.85
C LEU A 68 -5.09 3.23 -6.12
N GLY A 69 -4.34 4.14 -6.71
CA GLY A 69 -4.54 4.66 -8.06
C GLY A 69 -3.24 5.21 -8.63
N MET A 70 -3.26 5.70 -9.86
CA MET A 70 -2.05 6.18 -10.56
C MET A 70 -1.23 7.21 -9.76
N ASP A 71 -1.91 8.08 -9.00
CA ASP A 71 -1.32 9.23 -8.31
C ASP A 71 -1.36 9.11 -6.78
N HIS A 72 -1.95 8.05 -6.24
CA HIS A 72 -2.09 7.87 -4.80
C HIS A 72 -1.93 6.41 -4.37
N ALA A 73 -1.36 6.23 -3.19
CA ALA A 73 -1.35 4.96 -2.49
C ALA A 73 -1.62 5.26 -1.01
N HIS A 74 -2.68 4.69 -0.47
CA HIS A 74 -2.98 4.72 0.96
C HIS A 74 -3.01 3.29 1.44
N LEU A 75 -1.85 2.81 1.90
CA LEU A 75 -1.59 1.43 2.25
C LEU A 75 -1.30 1.34 3.73
N HIS A 76 -1.90 0.36 4.39
CA HIS A 76 -1.60 -0.04 5.76
C HIS A 76 -1.07 -1.47 5.75
N MET A 77 -0.14 -1.78 6.65
CA MET A 77 0.38 -3.14 6.81
C MET A 77 0.61 -3.51 8.26
N SER A 78 0.63 -4.80 8.53
CA SER A 78 1.20 -5.39 9.73
C SER A 78 2.39 -6.27 9.36
N VAL A 79 3.51 -6.13 10.07
CA VAL A 79 4.72 -6.93 9.89
C VAL A 79 5.14 -7.61 11.18
N ALA A 80 5.70 -8.82 11.10
CA ALA A 80 6.38 -9.47 12.22
C ALA A 80 7.89 -9.32 12.07
N ASP A 81 8.57 -8.86 13.13
CA ASP A 81 10.03 -8.83 13.17
C ASP A 81 10.62 -10.23 13.44
N ALA A 82 11.96 -10.32 13.45
CA ALA A 82 12.67 -11.58 13.69
C ALA A 82 12.45 -12.18 15.10
N GLN A 83 11.83 -11.45 16.03
CA GLN A 83 11.43 -11.96 17.35
C GLN A 83 9.93 -12.31 17.40
N GLY A 84 9.21 -12.17 16.28
CA GLY A 84 7.78 -12.41 16.17
C GLY A 84 6.92 -11.28 16.74
N ARG A 85 7.49 -10.11 17.06
CA ARG A 85 6.69 -8.97 17.50
C ARG A 85 6.00 -8.36 16.28
N VAL A 86 4.71 -8.08 16.43
CA VAL A 86 3.89 -7.50 15.37
C VAL A 86 3.88 -5.99 15.49
N TRP A 87 4.23 -5.33 14.39
CA TRP A 87 4.20 -3.88 14.22
C TRP A 87 3.19 -3.55 13.12
N GLY A 88 2.47 -2.44 13.24
CA GLY A 88 1.48 -2.05 12.24
C GLY A 88 1.33 -0.55 12.11
N GLY A 89 1.00 -0.10 10.90
CA GLY A 89 0.81 1.33 10.62
C GLY A 89 0.63 1.65 9.14
N HIS A 90 0.67 2.94 8.84
CA HIS A 90 0.64 3.46 7.48
C HIS A 90 1.97 3.20 6.78
N VAL A 91 1.93 2.63 5.57
CA VAL A 91 3.12 2.25 4.80
C VAL A 91 3.76 3.48 4.18
N MET A 92 5.00 3.73 4.59
CA MET A 92 5.84 4.78 4.03
C MET A 92 6.70 4.23 2.89
N ALA A 93 7.25 5.13 2.07
CA ALA A 93 8.28 4.76 1.10
C ALA A 93 9.55 4.24 1.80
N GLY A 94 10.34 3.45 1.07
CA GLY A 94 11.54 2.77 1.56
C GLY A 94 11.26 1.40 2.18
N CYS A 95 10.08 0.81 1.93
CA CYS A 95 9.76 -0.55 2.33
C CYS A 95 10.19 -1.51 1.22
N CYS A 96 11.45 -1.92 1.24
CA CYS A 96 12.04 -2.75 0.19
C CYS A 96 11.78 -4.24 0.44
N VAL A 97 11.38 -4.96 -0.60
CA VAL A 97 11.17 -6.41 -0.57
C VAL A 97 12.48 -7.13 -0.27
N ARG A 98 12.45 -8.10 0.65
CA ARG A 98 13.61 -8.91 1.02
C ARG A 98 13.72 -10.17 0.18
N THR A 99 12.66 -10.97 0.10
CA THR A 99 12.64 -12.21 -0.71
C THR A 99 11.57 -12.20 -1.80
N THR A 100 10.35 -11.87 -1.43
CA THR A 100 9.19 -11.79 -2.33
C THR A 100 8.11 -10.95 -1.65
N ALA A 101 7.25 -10.31 -2.44
CA ALA A 101 5.93 -9.88 -1.97
C ALA A 101 4.89 -10.35 -2.99
N GLU A 102 3.87 -11.04 -2.50
CA GLU A 102 2.79 -11.63 -3.29
C GLU A 102 1.51 -10.89 -2.97
N LEU A 103 0.96 -10.22 -3.98
CA LEU A 103 -0.07 -9.20 -3.85
C LEU A 103 -1.26 -9.56 -4.74
N LEU A 104 -2.45 -9.24 -4.26
CA LEU A 104 -3.68 -9.27 -5.05
C LEU A 104 -4.31 -7.89 -5.06
N ILE A 105 -4.47 -7.35 -6.27
CA ILE A 105 -5.09 -6.05 -6.51
C ILE A 105 -6.46 -6.27 -7.14
N ALA A 106 -7.49 -5.62 -6.61
CA ALA A 106 -8.81 -5.57 -7.20
C ALA A 106 -9.01 -4.23 -7.90
N TRP A 107 -9.12 -4.27 -9.23
CA TRP A 107 -9.39 -3.11 -10.07
C TRP A 107 -10.87 -2.75 -10.04
N LEU A 108 -11.15 -1.45 -10.02
CA LEU A 108 -12.48 -0.88 -9.98
C LEU A 108 -12.68 0.02 -11.22
N PRO A 109 -12.79 -0.56 -12.44
CA PRO A 109 -12.80 0.22 -13.67
C PRO A 109 -13.99 1.17 -13.77
N ASP A 110 -15.10 0.89 -13.10
CA ASP A 110 -16.29 1.77 -13.14
C ASP A 110 -16.20 2.94 -12.16
N TRP A 111 -15.04 3.15 -11.53
CA TRP A 111 -14.83 4.15 -10.49
C TRP A 111 -13.56 4.96 -10.72
N ASP A 112 -13.58 6.19 -10.24
CA ASP A 112 -12.43 7.09 -10.14
C ASP A 112 -12.23 7.46 -8.66
N PHE A 113 -11.04 7.20 -8.13
CA PHE A 113 -10.62 7.64 -6.81
C PHE A 113 -9.80 8.92 -6.92
N ALA A 114 -10.19 9.93 -6.15
CA ALA A 114 -9.46 11.16 -5.97
C ALA A 114 -9.10 11.36 -4.49
N ARG A 115 -8.19 12.31 -4.25
CA ARG A 115 -7.78 12.73 -2.91
C ARG A 115 -8.00 14.23 -2.80
N GLU A 116 -8.98 14.64 -2.00
CA GLU A 116 -9.41 16.04 -1.91
C GLU A 116 -9.27 16.55 -0.47
N PRO A 117 -8.98 17.86 -0.27
CA PRO A 117 -8.89 18.43 1.07
C PRO A 117 -10.20 18.27 1.84
N ASP A 118 -10.12 17.67 3.02
CA ASP A 118 -11.22 17.56 3.97
C ASP A 118 -10.93 18.48 5.17
N ALA A 119 -11.80 19.48 5.38
CA ALA A 119 -11.65 20.45 6.46
C ALA A 119 -11.87 19.84 7.86
N ALA A 120 -12.60 18.72 7.96
CA ALA A 120 -12.86 18.06 9.23
C ALA A 120 -11.65 17.23 9.71
N THR A 121 -10.87 16.67 8.77
CA THR A 121 -9.70 15.84 9.11
C THR A 121 -8.37 16.57 8.95
N GLY A 122 -8.32 17.61 8.11
CA GLY A 122 -7.09 18.31 7.74
C GLY A 122 -6.21 17.56 6.74
N TYR A 123 -6.72 16.46 6.16
CA TYR A 123 -5.98 15.61 5.22
C TYR A 123 -6.62 15.58 3.84
N LEU A 124 -5.90 14.99 2.88
CA LEU A 124 -6.47 14.65 1.57
C LEU A 124 -7.20 13.30 1.66
N GLU A 125 -8.52 13.35 1.73
CA GLU A 125 -9.36 12.17 1.92
C GLU A 125 -9.86 11.57 0.61
N LEU A 126 -10.23 10.29 0.67
CA LEU A 126 -10.71 9.55 -0.48
C LEU A 126 -12.06 10.12 -0.95
N VAL A 127 -12.12 10.53 -2.21
CA VAL A 127 -13.38 10.83 -2.91
C VAL A 127 -13.60 9.80 -3.98
N VAL A 128 -14.77 9.16 -3.96
CA VAL A 128 -15.15 8.08 -4.87
C VAL A 128 -16.20 8.60 -5.85
N ARG A 129 -15.93 8.44 -7.15
CA ARG A 129 -16.86 8.84 -8.22
C ARG A 129 -17.10 7.70 -9.19
N PRO A 130 -18.31 7.52 -9.74
CA PRO A 130 -18.52 6.62 -10.87
C PRO A 130 -17.79 7.17 -12.11
N ARG A 131 -17.19 6.29 -12.90
CA ARG A 131 -16.57 6.64 -14.18
C ARG A 131 -17.63 6.59 -15.28
N GLY A 132 -18.19 7.75 -15.60
CA GLY A 132 -19.18 7.91 -16.66
C GLY A 132 -20.61 7.57 -16.22
N THR A 133 -21.47 8.59 -16.24
CA THR A 133 -22.83 8.48 -16.77
C THR A 133 -22.83 9.11 -18.15
#